data_AF-H8Z457-F1
#
_entry.id   AF-H8Z457-F1
#
_cell.length_a   1.000
_cell.length_b   1.000
_cell.length_c   1.000
_cell.angle_alpha   90.00
_cell.angle_beta   90.00
_cell.angle_gamma   90.00
#
_symmetry.space_group_name_H-M   'P 1'
#
loop_
_entity.id
_entity.type
_entity.pdbx_description
1 polymer ?
#
loop_
_entity_poly.entity_id
_entity_poly.type
_entity_poly.pdbx_seq_one_letter_code
_entity_poly.pdbx_strand_id
1 'polypeptide(L)'
;MSLFKRFTVAVSTRLDRLVGDIENHDAVVEVGIRDSRRLFAQAKVRHQRLCRDGESLRQRLEGLREDERSWRERALACEPTPAGEDKALQCLRRAHQAARQVASLEQTWQQHQMVERRLAAEIDSLRERVAQLEHRRSLMRSREATATAAVRLHEIDRDPALDLDDTFERWEIRLTEAEMTVDSAVDSDPFEAEFVAAEERDALQAELQALRREQQSQVAGASLGGGQ
;
A
#
# COMPACT_ATOMS: atom_id res chain seq x y z
N MET A 1 -37.03 -13.06 17.62
CA MET A 1 -37.32 -12.14 16.51
C MET A 1 -36.42 -10.91 16.57
N SER A 2 -35.45 -10.92 15.65
CA SER A 2 -34.52 -9.91 15.14
C SER A 2 -34.48 -8.48 15.73
N LEU A 3 -33.51 -8.22 16.61
CA LEU A 3 -32.91 -6.89 16.82
C LEU A 3 -32.14 -6.40 15.57
N PHE A 4 -31.75 -7.33 14.69
CA PHE A 4 -31.03 -7.05 13.45
C PHE A 4 -31.91 -6.37 12.38
N LYS A 5 -33.22 -6.62 12.34
CA LYS A 5 -34.15 -5.99 11.38
C LYS A 5 -34.36 -4.50 11.63
N ARG A 6 -34.12 -4.00 12.86
CA ARG A 6 -34.20 -2.57 13.17
C ARG A 6 -32.90 -1.82 12.87
N PHE A 7 -31.76 -2.50 12.83
CA PHE A 7 -30.46 -1.87 12.52
C PHE A 7 -30.27 -1.61 11.01
N THR A 8 -30.79 -2.47 10.14
CA THR A 8 -30.60 -2.33 8.69
C THR A 8 -31.43 -1.20 8.07
N VAL A 9 -32.55 -0.80 8.70
CA VAL A 9 -33.47 0.23 8.18
C VAL A 9 -32.98 1.66 8.45
N ALA A 10 -32.12 1.86 9.46
CA ALA A 10 -31.65 3.20 9.83
C ALA A 10 -30.51 3.73 8.94
N VAL A 11 -29.83 2.87 8.17
CA VAL A 11 -28.74 3.27 7.25
C VAL A 11 -29.27 3.58 5.84
N SER A 12 -30.37 2.95 5.41
CA SER A 12 -30.85 3.07 4.04
C SER A 12 -31.75 4.29 3.75
N THR A 13 -32.09 5.11 4.75
CA THR A 13 -33.10 6.19 4.59
C THR A 13 -32.54 7.61 4.64
N ARG A 14 -31.20 7.78 4.64
CA ARG A 14 -30.55 9.11 4.56
C ARG A 14 -29.64 9.29 3.34
N LEU A 15 -29.85 8.51 2.27
CA LEU A 15 -29.06 8.62 1.04
C LEU A 15 -29.82 9.24 -0.15
N ASP A 16 -31.10 9.60 -0.01
CA ASP A 16 -31.90 10.07 -1.16
C ASP A 16 -31.96 11.59 -1.33
N ARG A 17 -31.09 12.38 -0.69
CA ARG A 17 -31.20 13.85 -0.76
C ARG A 17 -29.92 14.68 -0.74
N LEU A 18 -28.86 14.21 -1.39
CA LEU A 18 -27.70 15.05 -1.70
C LEU A 18 -27.19 14.81 -3.11
N VAL A 19 -28.03 15.11 -4.11
CA VAL A 19 -27.54 15.29 -5.49
C VAL A 19 -26.76 16.62 -5.56
N GLY A 20 -25.49 16.51 -5.22
CA GLY A 20 -24.40 17.48 -5.34
C GLY A 20 -23.08 16.72 -5.55
N ASP A 21 -23.13 15.73 -6.44
CA ASP A 21 -22.77 14.33 -6.16
C ASP A 21 -21.33 13.89 -6.53
N ILE A 22 -20.32 14.78 -6.42
CA ILE A 22 -18.91 14.35 -6.56
C ILE A 22 -18.05 14.82 -5.38
N GLU A 23 -18.24 16.06 -4.89
CA GLU A 23 -17.28 16.70 -3.96
C GLU A 23 -17.21 16.14 -2.53
N ASN A 24 -18.21 15.37 -2.06
CA ASN A 24 -18.30 14.96 -0.64
C ASN A 24 -18.23 13.43 -0.39
N HIS A 25 -17.96 12.64 -1.43
CA HIS A 25 -17.91 11.17 -1.29
C HIS A 25 -16.77 10.71 -0.39
N ASP A 26 -15.60 11.35 -0.50
CA ASP A 26 -14.45 11.02 0.33
C ASP A 26 -14.72 11.24 1.82
N ALA A 27 -15.41 12.34 2.18
CA ALA A 27 -15.70 12.63 3.58
C ALA A 27 -16.75 11.66 4.14
N VAL A 28 -17.78 11.30 3.37
CA VAL A 28 -18.77 10.29 3.79
C VAL A 28 -18.09 8.93 4.02
N VAL A 29 -17.22 8.50 3.10
CA VAL A 29 -16.46 7.25 3.25
C VAL A 29 -15.51 7.31 4.45
N GLU A 30 -14.82 8.43 4.66
CA GLU A 30 -13.95 8.65 5.82
C GLU A 30 -14.72 8.57 7.14
N VAL A 31 -15.91 9.20 7.24
CA VAL A 31 -16.77 9.09 8.42
C VAL A 31 -17.20 7.64 8.65
N GLY A 32 -17.62 6.93 7.59
CA GLY A 32 -17.98 5.51 7.68
C GLY A 32 -16.83 4.61 8.14
N ILE A 33 -15.61 4.85 7.65
CA ILE A 33 -14.39 4.15 8.10
C ILE A 33 -14.12 4.44 9.58
N ARG A 34 -14.22 5.71 9.99
CA ARG A 34 -14.01 6.13 11.39
C ARG A 34 -15.01 5.47 12.34
N ASP A 35 -16.28 5.44 11.96
CA ASP A 35 -17.32 4.75 12.74
C ASP A 35 -17.07 3.24 12.82
N SER A 36 -16.64 2.63 11.72
CA SER A 36 -16.28 1.20 11.68
C SER A 36 -15.08 0.90 12.59
N ARG A 37 -14.05 1.75 12.58
CA ARG A 37 -12.89 1.66 13.51
C ARG A 37 -13.33 1.80 14.96
N ARG A 38 -14.25 2.73 15.26
CA ARG A 38 -14.81 2.91 16.60
C ARG A 38 -15.57 1.66 17.06
N LEU A 39 -16.40 1.08 16.21
CA LEU A 39 -17.14 -0.15 16.51
C LEU A 39 -16.18 -1.32 16.76
N PHE A 40 -15.15 -1.48 15.92
CA PHE A 40 -14.10 -2.48 16.10
C PHE A 40 -13.39 -2.31 17.46
N ALA A 41 -12.98 -1.09 17.81
CA ALA A 41 -12.33 -0.83 19.09
C ALA A 41 -13.24 -1.15 20.28
N GLN A 42 -14.52 -0.76 20.22
CA GLN A 42 -15.50 -1.09 21.25
C GLN A 42 -15.71 -2.59 21.39
N ALA A 43 -15.81 -3.31 20.27
CA ALA A 43 -15.95 -4.76 20.25
C ALA A 43 -14.72 -5.44 20.88
N LYS A 44 -13.51 -4.99 20.55
CA LYS A 44 -12.25 -5.49 21.14
C LYS A 44 -12.22 -5.33 22.67
N VAL A 45 -12.62 -4.17 23.19
CA VAL A 45 -12.68 -3.94 24.65
C VAL A 45 -13.71 -4.85 25.31
N ARG A 46 -14.88 -5.04 24.69
CA ARG A 46 -15.92 -5.96 25.21
C ARG A 46 -15.43 -7.41 25.20
N HIS A 47 -14.76 -7.84 24.13
CA HIS A 47 -14.17 -9.16 24.05
C HIS A 47 -13.12 -9.40 25.14
N GLN A 48 -12.25 -8.42 25.41
CA GLN A 48 -11.28 -8.54 26.51
C GLN A 48 -11.95 -8.71 27.88
N ARG A 49 -13.08 -8.04 28.13
CA ARG A 49 -13.85 -8.25 29.37
C ARG A 49 -14.43 -9.65 29.41
N LEU A 50 -15.02 -10.11 28.31
CA LEU A 50 -15.55 -11.46 28.19
C LEU A 50 -14.47 -12.53 28.43
N CYS A 51 -13.27 -12.39 27.88
CA CYS A 51 -12.17 -13.32 28.15
C CYS A 51 -11.82 -13.40 29.65
N ARG A 52 -11.82 -12.26 30.36
CA ARG A 52 -11.56 -12.22 31.81
C ARG A 52 -12.68 -12.90 32.60
N ASP A 53 -13.94 -12.67 32.21
CA ASP A 53 -15.08 -13.34 32.82
C ASP A 53 -15.00 -14.86 32.61
N GLY A 54 -14.61 -15.31 31.41
CA GLY A 54 -14.37 -16.71 31.07
C GLY A 54 -13.23 -17.35 31.87
N GLU A 55 -12.17 -16.60 32.14
CA GLU A 55 -11.06 -17.03 33.00
C GLU A 55 -11.48 -17.17 34.46
N SER A 56 -12.25 -16.21 34.99
CA SER A 56 -12.84 -16.29 36.34
C SER A 56 -13.76 -17.51 36.49
N LEU A 57 -14.62 -17.78 35.49
CA LEU A 57 -15.46 -18.98 35.45
C LEU A 57 -14.62 -20.26 35.46
N ARG A 58 -13.54 -20.31 34.69
CA ARG A 58 -12.62 -21.46 34.61
C ARG A 58 -11.94 -21.73 35.95
N GLN A 59 -11.37 -20.69 36.58
CA GLN A 59 -10.73 -20.80 37.89
C GLN A 59 -11.69 -21.31 38.96
N ARG A 60 -12.92 -20.79 38.97
CA ARG A 60 -13.96 -21.26 39.91
C ARG A 60 -14.34 -22.72 39.68
N LEU A 61 -14.40 -23.15 38.42
CA LEU A 61 -14.69 -24.53 38.05
C LEU A 61 -13.56 -25.49 38.45
N GLU A 62 -12.31 -25.07 38.26
CA GLU A 62 -11.12 -25.80 38.73
C GLU A 62 -11.13 -25.93 40.26
N GLY A 63 -11.41 -24.84 40.99
CA GLY A 63 -11.52 -24.88 42.45
C GLY A 63 -12.60 -25.83 42.95
N LEU A 64 -13.80 -25.81 42.35
CA LEU A 64 -14.87 -26.73 42.74
C LEU A 64 -14.54 -28.21 42.45
N ARG A 65 -13.79 -28.48 41.38
CA ARG A 65 -13.30 -29.83 41.05
C ARG A 65 -12.24 -30.29 42.06
N GLU A 66 -11.34 -29.39 42.45
CA GLU A 66 -10.36 -29.64 43.51
C GLU A 66 -11.06 -29.97 44.84
N ASP A 67 -12.06 -29.16 45.22
CA ASP A 67 -12.87 -29.36 46.42
C ASP A 67 -13.57 -30.72 46.39
N GLU A 68 -14.23 -31.06 45.27
CA GLU A 68 -14.87 -32.37 45.10
C GLU A 68 -13.87 -33.51 45.31
N ARG A 69 -12.69 -33.45 44.68
CA ARG A 69 -11.64 -34.46 44.85
C ARG A 69 -11.18 -34.56 46.29
N SER A 70 -10.86 -33.42 46.92
CA SER A 70 -10.38 -33.37 48.30
C SER A 70 -11.38 -33.95 49.29
N TRP A 71 -12.68 -33.66 49.12
CA TRP A 71 -13.72 -34.24 49.97
C TRP A 71 -13.87 -35.76 49.77
N ARG A 72 -13.69 -36.28 48.55
CA ARG A 72 -13.68 -37.73 48.30
C ARG A 72 -12.47 -38.41 48.94
N GLU A 73 -11.29 -37.82 48.81
CA GLU A 73 -10.07 -38.32 49.46
C GLU A 73 -10.20 -38.34 51.00
N ARG A 74 -10.76 -37.28 51.59
CA ARG A 74 -11.05 -37.22 53.03
C ARG A 74 -12.05 -38.28 53.48
N ALA A 75 -13.04 -38.61 52.66
CA ALA A 75 -13.99 -39.67 52.97
C ALA A 75 -13.29 -41.04 53.03
N LEU A 76 -12.36 -41.31 52.10
CA LEU A 76 -11.57 -42.54 52.06
C LEU A 76 -10.57 -42.65 53.23
N ALA A 77 -10.08 -41.51 53.72
CA ALA A 77 -9.14 -41.46 54.84
C ALA A 77 -9.79 -41.60 56.23
N CYS A 78 -11.12 -41.71 56.31
CA CYS A 78 -11.81 -41.88 57.59
C CYS A 78 -11.61 -43.29 58.15
N GLU A 79 -11.49 -43.39 59.48
CA GLU A 79 -11.34 -44.67 60.17
C GLU A 79 -12.59 -45.56 60.01
N PRO A 80 -12.46 -46.90 59.93
CA PRO A 80 -13.57 -47.83 59.80
C PRO A 80 -14.25 -48.10 61.16
N THR A 81 -14.71 -47.04 61.82
CA THR A 81 -15.50 -47.07 63.05
C THR A 81 -16.85 -46.41 62.79
N PRO A 82 -17.91 -46.66 63.59
CA PRO A 82 -19.21 -46.01 63.39
C PRO A 82 -19.13 -44.47 63.33
N ALA A 83 -18.31 -43.87 64.20
CA ALA A 83 -18.08 -42.42 64.19
C ALA A 83 -17.24 -41.94 62.99
N GLY A 84 -16.35 -42.79 62.45
CA GLY A 84 -15.60 -42.52 61.23
C GLY A 84 -16.47 -42.64 59.97
N GLU A 85 -17.40 -43.59 59.95
CA GLU A 85 -18.38 -43.77 58.88
C GLU A 85 -19.30 -42.55 58.76
N ASP A 86 -19.79 -42.01 59.88
CA ASP A 86 -20.58 -40.76 59.89
C ASP A 86 -19.81 -39.57 59.30
N LYS A 87 -18.49 -39.47 59.59
CA LYS A 87 -17.62 -38.44 59.01
C LYS A 87 -17.39 -38.65 57.51
N ALA A 88 -17.20 -39.89 57.08
CA ALA A 88 -17.05 -40.24 55.67
C ALA A 88 -18.31 -39.87 54.88
N LEU A 89 -19.49 -40.20 55.40
CA LEU A 89 -20.78 -39.84 54.79
C LEU A 89 -20.95 -38.31 54.68
N GLN A 90 -20.54 -37.54 55.69
CA GLN A 90 -20.55 -36.08 55.61
C GLN A 90 -19.60 -35.53 54.53
N CYS A 91 -18.40 -36.10 54.40
CA CYS A 91 -17.45 -35.74 53.34
C CYS A 91 -18.05 -36.04 51.96
N LEU A 92 -18.66 -37.21 51.77
CA LEU A 92 -19.34 -37.57 50.52
C LEU A 92 -20.51 -36.64 50.19
N ARG A 93 -21.30 -36.21 51.19
CA ARG A 93 -22.36 -35.21 50.97
C ARG A 93 -21.78 -33.90 50.42
N ARG A 94 -20.66 -33.42 50.97
CA ARG A 94 -19.99 -32.21 50.47
C ARG A 94 -19.39 -32.40 49.08
N ALA A 95 -18.78 -33.56 48.80
CA ALA A 95 -18.30 -33.90 47.46
C ALA A 95 -19.45 -33.88 46.43
N HIS A 96 -20.60 -34.49 46.75
CA HIS A 96 -21.77 -34.45 45.88
C HIS A 96 -22.33 -33.04 45.67
N GLN A 97 -22.28 -32.18 46.68
CA GLN A 97 -22.67 -30.78 46.53
C GLN A 97 -21.73 -30.05 45.57
N ALA A 98 -20.40 -30.21 45.74
CA ALA A 98 -19.41 -29.64 44.83
C ALA A 98 -19.61 -30.16 43.40
N ALA A 99 -19.81 -31.47 43.21
CA ALA A 99 -20.08 -32.08 41.91
C ALA A 99 -21.30 -31.48 41.19
N ARG A 100 -22.38 -31.21 41.92
CA ARG A 100 -23.58 -30.54 41.37
C ARG A 100 -23.27 -29.10 40.93
N GLN A 101 -22.46 -28.39 41.70
CA GLN A 101 -22.01 -27.04 41.35
C GLN A 101 -21.08 -27.05 40.13
N VAL A 102 -20.16 -28.02 40.04
CA VAL A 102 -19.31 -28.23 38.85
C VAL A 102 -20.19 -28.43 37.62
N ALA A 103 -21.15 -29.35 37.66
CA ALA A 103 -22.01 -29.63 36.51
C ALA A 103 -22.79 -28.40 36.02
N SER A 104 -23.33 -27.59 36.94
CA SER A 104 -24.05 -26.35 36.60
C SER A 104 -23.11 -25.28 36.03
N LEU A 105 -21.93 -25.11 36.63
CA LEU A 105 -20.96 -24.10 36.20
C LEU A 105 -20.30 -24.47 34.87
N GLU A 106 -20.10 -25.76 34.61
CA GLU A 106 -19.57 -26.28 33.34
C GLU A 106 -20.47 -25.91 32.16
N GLN A 107 -21.79 -26.08 32.33
CA GLN A 107 -22.75 -25.68 31.29
C GLN A 107 -22.67 -24.18 31.01
N THR A 108 -22.57 -23.36 32.07
CA THR A 108 -22.42 -21.90 31.95
C THR A 108 -21.13 -21.53 31.23
N TRP A 109 -20.02 -22.19 31.58
CA TRP A 109 -18.71 -21.97 30.97
C TRP A 109 -18.66 -22.37 29.50
N GLN A 110 -19.29 -23.49 29.12
CA GLN A 110 -19.40 -23.91 27.73
C GLN A 110 -20.19 -22.91 26.88
N GLN A 111 -21.32 -22.41 27.41
CA GLN A 111 -22.10 -21.36 26.75
C GLN A 111 -21.29 -20.07 26.58
N HIS A 112 -20.56 -19.68 27.63
CA HIS A 112 -19.66 -18.54 27.60
C HIS A 112 -18.60 -18.68 26.50
N GLN A 113 -17.90 -19.82 26.41
CA GLN A 113 -16.92 -20.08 25.36
C GLN A 113 -17.51 -19.97 23.95
N MET A 114 -18.74 -20.46 23.75
CA MET A 114 -19.40 -20.36 22.45
C MET A 114 -19.63 -18.90 22.05
N VAL A 115 -20.09 -18.06 23.00
CA VAL A 115 -20.29 -16.62 22.77
C VAL A 115 -18.96 -15.92 22.50
N GLU A 116 -17.91 -16.26 23.27
CA GLU A 116 -16.56 -15.71 23.10
C GLU A 116 -15.99 -16.00 21.71
N ARG A 117 -16.02 -17.27 21.26
CA ARG A 117 -15.54 -17.67 19.93
C ARG A 117 -16.29 -16.96 18.81
N ARG A 118 -17.61 -16.83 18.95
CA ARG A 118 -18.43 -16.10 17.98
C ARG A 118 -18.04 -14.63 17.91
N LEU A 119 -17.91 -13.97 19.05
CA LEU A 119 -17.53 -12.56 19.12
C LEU A 119 -16.12 -12.34 18.53
N ALA A 120 -15.18 -13.24 18.78
CA ALA A 120 -13.84 -13.19 18.20
C ALA A 120 -13.90 -13.21 16.67
N ALA A 121 -14.65 -14.15 16.08
CA ALA A 121 -14.82 -14.24 14.63
C ALA A 121 -15.49 -12.98 14.03
N GLU A 122 -16.50 -12.43 14.72
CA GLU A 122 -17.16 -11.18 14.30
C GLU A 122 -16.20 -9.98 14.35
N ILE A 123 -15.32 -9.91 15.35
CA ILE A 123 -14.27 -8.87 15.46
C ILE A 123 -13.26 -8.97 14.32
N ASP A 124 -12.84 -10.18 13.95
CA ASP A 124 -11.94 -10.38 12.81
C ASP A 124 -12.59 -9.97 11.49
N SER A 125 -13.87 -10.30 11.30
CA SER A 125 -14.62 -9.85 10.12
C SER A 125 -14.73 -8.32 10.06
N LEU A 126 -14.98 -7.64 11.19
CA LEU A 126 -14.98 -6.18 11.27
C LEU A 126 -13.62 -5.58 10.93
N ARG A 127 -12.53 -6.18 11.42
CA ARG A 127 -11.16 -5.75 11.13
C ARG A 127 -10.87 -5.81 9.63
N GLU A 128 -11.18 -6.94 9.00
CA GLU A 128 -10.98 -7.11 7.57
C GLU A 128 -11.81 -6.11 6.77
N ARG A 129 -13.07 -5.89 7.17
CA ARG A 129 -13.95 -4.93 6.51
C ARG A 129 -13.42 -3.50 6.58
N VAL A 130 -12.87 -3.08 7.73
CA VAL A 130 -12.23 -1.76 7.88
C VAL A 130 -11.05 -1.63 6.91
N ALA A 131 -10.17 -2.64 6.85
CA ALA A 131 -9.02 -2.63 5.95
C ALA A 131 -9.43 -2.56 4.47
N GLN A 132 -10.47 -3.32 4.08
CA GLN A 132 -11.03 -3.28 2.72
C GLN A 132 -11.57 -1.88 2.35
N LEU A 133 -12.29 -1.22 3.28
CA LEU A 133 -12.83 0.11 3.06
C LEU A 133 -11.72 1.16 2.91
N GLU A 134 -10.68 1.09 3.74
CA GLU A 134 -9.51 1.96 3.65
C GLU A 134 -8.77 1.80 2.31
N HIS A 135 -8.52 0.56 1.90
CA HIS A 135 -7.89 0.27 0.61
C HIS A 135 -8.73 0.80 -0.56
N ARG A 136 -10.05 0.54 -0.54
CA ARG A 136 -10.97 1.03 -1.58
C ARG A 136 -11.00 2.56 -1.63
N ARG A 137 -11.00 3.23 -0.48
CA ARG A 137 -10.92 4.69 -0.42
C ARG A 137 -9.63 5.21 -1.05
N SER A 138 -8.48 4.63 -0.70
CA SER A 138 -7.18 5.02 -1.27
C SER A 138 -7.17 4.88 -2.80
N LEU A 139 -7.72 3.79 -3.32
CA LEU A 139 -7.85 3.58 -4.76
C LEU A 139 -8.73 4.65 -5.42
N MET A 140 -9.87 4.97 -4.81
CA MET A 140 -10.79 5.97 -5.36
C MET A 140 -10.18 7.38 -5.35
N ARG A 141 -9.42 7.76 -4.31
CA ARG A 141 -8.69 9.04 -4.29
C ARG A 141 -7.62 9.12 -5.38
N SER A 142 -6.91 8.03 -5.65
CA SER A 142 -5.93 7.99 -6.75
C SER A 142 -6.62 8.14 -8.12
N ARG A 143 -7.76 7.47 -8.31
CA ARG A 143 -8.57 7.60 -9.53
C ARG A 143 -9.11 9.01 -9.71
N GLU A 144 -9.60 9.63 -8.63
CA GLU A 144 -10.07 11.02 -8.63
C GLU A 144 -8.93 11.97 -9.02
N ALA A 145 -7.76 11.88 -8.38
CA ALA A 145 -6.60 12.70 -8.73
C ALA A 145 -6.19 12.57 -10.20
N THR A 146 -6.20 11.35 -10.73
CA THR A 146 -5.89 11.08 -12.15
C THR A 146 -6.94 11.69 -13.08
N ALA A 147 -8.23 11.53 -12.76
CA ALA A 147 -9.32 12.11 -13.54
C ALA A 147 -9.28 13.65 -13.53
N THR A 148 -9.04 14.26 -12.37
CA THR A 148 -8.88 15.71 -12.24
C THR A 148 -7.67 16.21 -13.04
N ALA A 149 -6.54 15.50 -13.01
CA ALA A 149 -5.37 15.86 -13.81
C ALA A 149 -5.66 15.77 -15.33
N ALA A 150 -6.35 14.72 -15.77
CA ALA A 150 -6.74 14.55 -17.17
C ALA A 150 -7.71 15.66 -17.65
N VAL A 151 -8.67 16.05 -16.82
CA VAL A 151 -9.57 17.18 -17.14
C VAL A 151 -8.78 18.48 -17.25
N ARG A 152 -7.88 18.77 -16.31
CA ARG A 152 -7.04 19.98 -16.36
C ARG A 152 -6.12 20.01 -17.58
N LEU A 153 -5.52 18.86 -17.94
CA LEU A 153 -4.70 18.77 -19.15
C LEU A 153 -5.54 19.07 -20.40
N HIS A 154 -6.74 18.49 -20.49
CA HIS A 154 -7.66 18.77 -21.58
C HIS A 154 -8.13 20.23 -21.61
N GLU A 155 -8.29 20.88 -20.46
CA GLU A 155 -8.60 22.32 -20.38
C GLU A 155 -7.45 23.19 -20.90
N ILE A 156 -6.19 22.85 -20.56
CA ILE A 156 -4.99 23.53 -21.09
C ILE A 156 -4.92 23.37 -22.60
N ASP A 157 -5.10 22.15 -23.13
CA ASP A 157 -5.09 21.88 -24.58
C ASP A 157 -6.22 22.59 -25.35
N ARG A 158 -7.29 23.01 -24.66
CA ARG A 158 -8.43 23.72 -25.26
C ARG A 158 -8.32 25.24 -25.16
N ASP A 159 -7.39 25.79 -24.37
CA ASP A 159 -7.27 27.23 -24.19
C ASP A 159 -6.57 27.86 -25.41
N PRO A 160 -7.29 28.63 -26.25
CA PRO A 160 -6.70 29.23 -27.45
C PRO A 160 -5.64 30.30 -27.14
N ALA A 161 -5.57 30.77 -25.89
CA ALA A 161 -4.55 31.73 -25.44
C ALA A 161 -3.20 31.06 -25.12
N LEU A 162 -3.19 29.73 -24.95
CA LEU A 162 -2.02 28.88 -24.75
C LEU A 162 -1.94 27.90 -25.93
N ASP A 163 -2.00 28.40 -27.16
CA ASP A 163 -1.73 27.60 -28.35
C ASP A 163 -0.25 27.19 -28.34
N LEU A 164 0.02 26.07 -27.68
CA LEU A 164 1.36 25.55 -27.50
C LEU A 164 2.00 25.27 -28.85
N ASP A 165 1.22 24.87 -29.85
CA ASP A 165 1.70 24.61 -31.20
C ASP A 165 2.19 25.90 -31.88
N ASP A 166 1.46 27.02 -31.79
CA ASP A 166 1.95 28.35 -32.26
C ASP A 166 3.23 28.78 -31.51
N THR A 167 3.30 28.54 -30.20
CA THR A 167 4.52 28.87 -29.44
C THR A 167 5.72 28.02 -29.85
N PHE A 168 5.51 26.73 -30.17
CA PHE A 168 6.55 25.85 -30.70
C PHE A 168 6.96 26.26 -32.11
N GLU A 169 6.01 26.56 -33.01
CA GLU A 169 6.29 27.01 -34.37
C GLU A 169 7.09 28.32 -34.39
N ARG A 170 6.71 29.31 -33.56
CA ARG A 170 7.48 30.56 -33.41
C ARG A 170 8.86 30.36 -32.80
N TRP A 171 9.05 29.34 -31.97
CA TRP A 171 10.36 28.99 -31.46
C TRP A 171 11.22 28.32 -32.54
N GLU A 172 10.65 27.41 -33.33
CA GLU A 172 11.31 26.79 -34.49
C GLU A 172 11.71 27.83 -35.54
N ILE A 173 10.85 28.80 -35.85
CA ILE A 173 11.19 29.90 -36.77
C ILE A 173 12.41 30.67 -36.27
N ARG A 174 12.41 31.10 -34.99
CA ARG A 174 13.55 31.81 -34.40
C ARG A 174 14.82 30.98 -34.35
N LEU A 175 14.70 29.67 -34.09
CA LEU A 175 15.83 28.75 -34.10
C LEU A 175 16.41 28.64 -35.52
N THR A 176 15.55 28.47 -36.53
CA THR A 176 15.95 28.42 -37.94
C THR A 176 16.60 29.74 -38.38
N GLU A 177 16.06 30.89 -37.98
CA GLU A 177 16.67 32.21 -38.24
C GLU A 177 18.06 32.33 -37.59
N ALA A 178 18.23 31.83 -36.36
CA ALA A 178 19.52 31.80 -35.68
C ALA A 178 20.52 30.87 -36.38
N GLU A 179 20.07 29.71 -36.86
CA GLU A 179 20.91 28.78 -37.63
C GLU A 179 21.33 29.38 -38.99
N MET A 180 20.43 30.06 -39.69
CA MET A 180 20.74 30.73 -40.97
C MET A 180 21.67 31.94 -40.80
N THR A 181 21.60 32.66 -39.68
CA THR A 181 22.52 33.76 -39.38
C THR A 181 23.91 33.28 -39.02
N VAL A 182 24.05 32.10 -38.38
CA VAL A 182 25.34 31.45 -38.18
C VAL A 182 25.95 31.01 -39.52
N ASP A 183 25.15 30.53 -40.46
CA ASP A 183 25.61 30.15 -41.81
C ASP A 183 26.00 31.38 -42.68
N SER A 184 25.38 32.54 -42.42
CA SER A 184 25.73 33.81 -43.08
C SER A 184 26.90 34.56 -42.41
N ALA A 185 27.32 34.15 -41.21
CA ALA A 185 28.43 34.75 -40.46
C ALA A 185 29.79 34.09 -40.78
N VAL A 186 29.94 33.51 -41.97
CA VAL A 186 31.27 33.33 -42.57
C VAL A 186 31.72 34.69 -43.12
N ASP A 187 32.02 35.61 -42.19
CA ASP A 187 32.72 36.86 -42.50
C ASP A 187 34.19 36.51 -42.76
N SER A 188 34.46 35.90 -43.92
CA SER A 188 35.81 35.70 -44.39
C SER A 188 36.34 37.07 -44.80
N ASP A 189 37.22 37.66 -43.98
CA ASP A 189 37.93 38.89 -44.32
C ASP A 189 38.60 38.69 -45.70
N PRO A 190 38.26 39.49 -46.73
CA PRO A 190 38.82 39.33 -48.07
C PRO A 190 40.34 39.51 -48.08
N PHE A 191 40.92 40.24 -47.12
CA PHE A 191 42.37 40.36 -46.98
C PHE A 191 43.00 39.10 -46.37
N GLU A 192 42.37 38.50 -45.35
CA GLU A 192 42.80 37.22 -44.80
C GLU A 192 42.66 36.08 -45.84
N ALA A 193 41.58 36.08 -46.63
CA ALA A 193 41.37 35.13 -47.71
C ALA A 193 42.45 35.20 -48.80
N GLU A 194 42.96 36.39 -49.12
CA GLU A 194 44.08 36.55 -50.06
C GLU A 194 45.38 35.94 -49.53
N PHE A 195 45.68 36.12 -48.24
CA PHE A 195 46.84 35.50 -47.60
C PHE A 195 46.70 33.98 -47.50
N VAL A 196 45.56 33.48 -47.03
CA VAL A 196 45.29 32.03 -46.94
C VAL A 196 45.41 31.37 -48.32
N ALA A 197 44.81 31.98 -49.35
CA ALA A 197 44.91 31.46 -50.72
C ALA A 197 46.35 31.52 -51.27
N ALA A 198 47.13 32.53 -50.94
CA ALA A 198 48.54 32.63 -51.34
C ALA A 198 49.40 31.57 -50.63
N GLU A 199 49.22 31.39 -49.33
CA GLU A 199 49.92 30.39 -48.51
C GLU A 199 49.57 28.97 -48.94
N GLU A 200 48.29 28.67 -49.17
CA GLU A 200 47.86 27.38 -49.73
C GLU A 200 48.46 27.15 -51.12
N ARG A 201 48.50 28.18 -51.98
CA ARG A 201 49.08 28.05 -53.31
C ARG A 201 50.58 27.78 -53.26
N ASP A 202 51.29 28.44 -52.36
CA ASP A 202 52.72 28.23 -52.14
C ASP A 202 53.00 26.83 -51.56
N ALA A 203 52.18 26.37 -50.61
CA ALA A 203 52.25 25.02 -50.06
C ALA A 203 52.01 23.95 -51.14
N LEU A 204 50.96 24.10 -51.95
CA LEU A 204 50.64 23.20 -53.07
C LEU A 204 51.72 23.23 -54.14
N GLN A 205 52.34 24.39 -54.42
CA GLN A 205 53.47 24.46 -55.35
C GLN A 205 54.71 23.76 -54.81
N ALA A 206 55.00 23.88 -53.52
CA ALA A 206 56.10 23.17 -52.88
C ALA A 206 55.89 21.66 -52.95
N GLU A 207 54.67 21.18 -52.67
CA GLU A 207 54.30 19.77 -52.77
C GLU A 207 54.39 19.27 -54.22
N LEU A 208 53.88 20.03 -55.20
CA LEU A 208 53.99 19.70 -56.62
C LEU A 208 55.46 19.60 -57.07
N GLN A 209 56.34 20.50 -56.60
CA GLN A 209 57.77 20.44 -56.89
C GLN A 209 58.44 19.22 -56.25
N ALA A 210 58.06 18.86 -55.03
CA ALA A 210 58.53 17.65 -54.37
C ALA A 210 58.12 16.40 -55.17
N LEU A 211 56.86 16.30 -55.57
CA LEU A 211 56.35 15.21 -56.41
C LEU A 211 57.05 15.14 -57.77
N ARG A 212 57.31 16.28 -58.43
CA ARG A 212 58.07 16.33 -59.69
C ARG A 212 59.51 15.85 -59.52
N ARG A 213 60.18 16.21 -58.43
CA ARG A 213 61.53 15.72 -58.11
C ARG A 213 61.51 14.23 -57.84
N GLU A 214 60.51 13.74 -57.11
CA GLU A 214 60.33 12.31 -56.86
C GLU A 214 60.10 11.55 -58.18
N GLN A 215 59.25 12.07 -59.06
CA GLN A 215 59.03 11.48 -60.39
C GLN A 215 60.29 11.50 -61.27
N GLN A 216 61.07 12.59 -61.27
CA GLN A 216 62.35 12.65 -61.99
C GLN A 216 63.38 11.66 -61.42
N SER A 217 63.41 11.48 -60.10
CA SER A 217 64.28 10.49 -59.45
C SER A 217 63.84 9.05 -59.74
N GLN A 218 62.53 8.78 -59.85
CA GLN A 218 61.98 7.48 -60.26
C GLN A 218 62.24 7.18 -61.75
N VAL A 219 62.13 8.18 -62.64
CA VAL A 219 62.46 8.02 -64.07
C VAL A 219 63.97 7.86 -64.29
N ALA A 220 64.81 8.58 -63.54
CA ALA A 220 66.26 8.39 -63.57
C ALA A 220 66.68 7.02 -62.98
N GLY A 221 65.99 6.56 -61.93
CA GLY A 221 66.18 5.22 -61.34
C GLY A 221 65.71 4.09 -62.26
N ALA A 222 64.63 4.29 -63.03
CA ALA A 222 64.14 3.31 -64.02
C ALA A 222 65.01 3.23 -65.30
N SER A 223 65.69 4.32 -65.67
CA SER A 223 66.64 4.36 -66.80
C SER A 223 67.99 3.67 -66.48
N LEU A 224 68.36 3.57 -65.21
CA LEU A 224 69.59 2.91 -64.75
C LEU A 224 69.40 1.43 -64.33
N GLY A 225 68.16 0.93 -64.31
CA GLY A 225 67.81 -0.45 -63.92
C GLY A 225 67.40 -1.41 -65.05
N GLY A 226 67.36 -0.95 -66.31
CA GLY A 226 66.95 -1.75 -67.48
C GLY A 226 68.10 -2.26 -68.36
N GLY A 227 69.35 -2.15 -67.88
CA GLY A 227 70.56 -2.58 -68.58
C GLY A 227 71.29 -3.70 -67.85
N GLN A 228 70.65 -4.87 -67.71
CA GLN A 228 71.31 -6.18 -67.60
C GLN A 228 70.33 -7.31 -67.89
#